data_AF-A0A7S3IYL0-F1
#
_entry.id   AF-A0A7S3IYL0-F1
#
_cell.length_a   1.000
_cell.length_b   1.000
_cell.length_c   1.000
_cell.angle_alpha   90.00
_cell.angle_beta   90.00
_cell.angle_gamma   90.00
#
_symmetry.space_group_name_H-M   'P 1'
#
loop_
_entity.id
_entity.type
_entity.pdbx_description
1 polymer ?
#
loop_
_entity_poly.entity_id
_entity_poly.type
_entity_poly.pdbx_seq_one_letter_code
_entity_poly.pdbx_strand_id
1 'polypeptide(L)'
;EFTFVKLPVVREYLYLEFRDIELPFKFDFERIIDDFVFICFFVGNDFLPHLPSLSIREGALDALFVIYKNLLPSLGDYLTNGKGGLNLDKIDIFFKDLTAIEHEFFKQHERNAKFFDQ
;
A
#
# COMPACT_ATOMS: atom_id res chain seq x y z
N GLU A 1 12.35 -28.86 -8.29
CA GLU A 1 11.37 -28.76 -7.20
C GLU A 1 10.39 -27.64 -7.54
N PHE A 2 9.09 -27.81 -7.28
CA PHE A 2 8.07 -26.80 -7.59
C PHE A 2 7.51 -26.21 -6.30
N THR A 3 7.28 -24.91 -6.30
CA THR A 3 6.63 -24.20 -5.20
C THR A 3 5.28 -23.67 -5.66
N PHE A 4 4.25 -23.91 -4.86
CA PHE A 4 2.90 -23.41 -5.12
C PHE A 4 2.52 -22.33 -4.11
N VAL A 5 2.04 -21.19 -4.62
CA VAL A 5 1.44 -20.15 -3.78
C VAL A 5 -0.07 -20.35 -3.77
N LYS A 6 -0.63 -20.57 -2.59
CA LYS A 6 -2.08 -20.76 -2.41
C LYS A 6 -2.75 -19.40 -2.22
N LEU A 7 -3.33 -18.85 -3.29
CA LEU A 7 -4.06 -17.58 -3.23
C LEU A 7 -5.16 -17.53 -2.14
N PRO A 8 -5.92 -18.61 -1.84
CA PRO A 8 -6.88 -18.58 -0.74
C PRO A 8 -6.26 -18.29 0.62
N VAL A 9 -5.04 -18.76 0.87
CA VAL A 9 -4.31 -18.51 2.12
C VAL A 9 -3.91 -17.04 2.21
N VAL A 10 -3.41 -16.46 1.12
CA VAL A 10 -3.08 -15.03 1.07
C VAL A 10 -4.32 -14.16 1.33
N ARG A 11 -5.47 -14.53 0.74
CA ARG A 11 -6.75 -13.85 0.99
C ARG A 11 -7.16 -13.93 2.46
N GLU A 12 -6.97 -15.07 3.11
CA GLU A 12 -7.27 -15.22 4.54
C GLU A 12 -6.40 -14.30 5.41
N TYR A 13 -5.10 -14.23 5.14
CA TYR A 13 -4.21 -13.29 5.84
C TYR A 13 -4.63 -11.83 5.65
N LEU A 14 -4.96 -11.43 4.41
CA LEU A 14 -5.48 -10.10 4.14
C LEU A 14 -6.80 -9.84 4.87
N TYR A 15 -7.70 -10.82 4.95
CA TYR A 15 -8.94 -10.66 5.69
C TYR A 15 -8.68 -10.46 7.19
N LEU A 16 -7.81 -11.28 7.79
CA LEU A 16 -7.46 -11.17 9.20
C LEU A 16 -6.84 -9.81 9.55
N GLU A 17 -6.11 -9.20 8.63
CA GLU A 17 -5.50 -7.88 8.81
C GLU A 17 -6.54 -6.75 8.90
N PHE A 18 -7.66 -6.85 8.16
CA PHE A 18 -8.68 -5.79 8.05
C PHE A 18 -9.99 -6.08 8.77
N ARG A 19 -10.24 -7.31 9.25
CA ARG A 19 -11.54 -7.70 9.83
C ARG A 19 -11.98 -6.83 11.02
N ASP A 20 -11.03 -6.27 11.76
CA ASP A 20 -11.26 -5.51 12.99
C ASP A 20 -11.25 -3.99 12.75
N ILE A 21 -11.27 -3.54 11.48
CA ILE A 21 -11.28 -2.13 11.13
C ILE A 21 -12.69 -1.53 11.24
N GLU A 22 -12.79 -0.41 11.95
CA GLU A 22 -14.05 0.34 12.06
C GLU A 22 -14.15 1.37 10.93
N LEU A 23 -15.15 1.20 10.06
CA LEU A 23 -15.38 2.10 8.92
C LEU A 23 -16.71 2.83 9.07
N PRO A 24 -16.78 4.12 8.68
CA PRO A 24 -18.04 4.87 8.65
C PRO A 24 -18.94 4.48 7.46
N PHE A 25 -18.53 3.50 6.66
CA PHE A 25 -19.23 2.96 5.50
C PHE A 25 -19.22 1.43 5.52
N LYS A 26 -19.98 0.79 4.62
CA LYS A 26 -20.10 -0.66 4.57
C LYS A 26 -18.76 -1.31 4.20
N PHE A 27 -18.23 -2.15 5.08
CA PHE A 27 -17.07 -2.99 4.81
C PHE A 27 -17.38 -4.02 3.71
N ASP A 28 -16.48 -4.07 2.72
CA ASP A 28 -16.43 -5.03 1.62
C ASP A 28 -14.98 -5.50 1.42
N PHE A 29 -14.74 -6.79 1.65
CA PHE A 29 -13.40 -7.37 1.57
C PHE A 29 -12.87 -7.44 0.12
N GLU A 30 -13.73 -7.60 -0.88
CA GLU A 30 -13.25 -7.63 -2.28
C GLU A 30 -12.74 -6.25 -2.70
N ARG A 31 -13.28 -5.17 -2.13
CA ARG A 31 -12.80 -3.81 -2.35
C ARG A 31 -11.46 -3.55 -1.66
N ILE A 32 -11.20 -4.16 -0.51
CA ILE A 32 -9.86 -4.14 0.13
C ILE A 32 -8.83 -4.82 -0.79
N ILE A 33 -9.20 -5.92 -1.45
CA ILE A 33 -8.31 -6.62 -2.38
C ILE A 33 -8.04 -5.76 -3.62
N ASP A 34 -9.06 -5.13 -4.20
CA ASP A 34 -8.89 -4.22 -5.34
C ASP A 34 -7.91 -3.08 -5.00
N ASP A 35 -8.06 -2.47 -3.82
CA ASP A 35 -7.16 -1.42 -3.35
C ASP A 35 -5.75 -1.94 -3.06
N PHE A 36 -5.60 -3.14 -2.49
CA PHE A 36 -4.30 -3.78 -2.28
C PHE A 36 -3.56 -4.00 -3.60
N VAL A 37 -4.26 -4.49 -4.64
CA VAL A 37 -3.67 -4.67 -5.97
C VAL A 37 -3.25 -3.33 -6.56
N PHE A 38 -4.08 -2.29 -6.39
CA PHE A 38 -3.75 -0.93 -6.83
C PHE A 38 -2.51 -0.37 -6.11
N ILE A 39 -2.43 -0.50 -4.78
CA ILE A 39 -1.28 -0.07 -3.98
C ILE A 39 0.00 -0.78 -4.41
N CYS A 40 -0.08 -2.08 -4.74
CA CYS A 40 1.05 -2.84 -5.25
C CYS A 40 1.66 -2.25 -6.54
N PHE A 41 0.91 -1.45 -7.31
CA PHE A 41 1.46 -0.79 -8.50
C PHE A 41 2.54 0.24 -8.16
N PHE A 42 2.51 0.85 -6.96
CA PHE A 42 3.45 1.92 -6.58
C PHE A 42 4.82 1.43 -6.11
N VAL A 43 4.88 0.19 -5.60
CA VAL A 43 6.15 -0.44 -5.19
C VAL A 43 6.95 -1.00 -6.37
N GLY A 44 6.36 -1.00 -7.57
CA GLY A 44 6.99 -1.43 -8.81
C GLY A 44 6.07 -2.34 -9.61
N ASN A 45 5.90 -2.01 -10.89
CA ASN A 45 5.25 -2.86 -11.87
C ASN A 45 5.96 -2.73 -13.22
N ASP A 46 5.66 -3.60 -14.18
CA ASP A 46 6.36 -3.64 -15.47
C ASP A 46 6.09 -2.40 -16.35
N PHE A 47 5.10 -1.57 -16.01
CA PHE A 47 4.66 -0.42 -16.79
C PHE A 47 5.07 0.92 -16.18
N LEU A 48 5.23 0.99 -14.86
CA LEU A 48 5.58 2.20 -14.13
C LEU A 48 6.90 2.01 -13.37
N PRO A 49 7.84 2.96 -13.45
CA PRO A 49 8.97 2.95 -12.54
C PRO A 49 8.45 3.01 -11.10
N HIS A 50 9.05 2.22 -10.20
CA HIS A 50 8.82 2.34 -8.77
C HIS A 50 9.10 3.77 -8.31
N LEU A 51 8.37 4.24 -7.30
CA LEU A 51 8.66 5.54 -6.70
C LEU A 51 10.09 5.51 -6.13
N PRO A 52 10.95 6.52 -6.38
CA PRO A 52 12.38 6.48 -6.05
C PRO A 52 12.68 6.24 -4.56
N SER A 53 11.74 6.63 -3.71
CA SER A 53 11.69 6.55 -2.24
C SER A 53 11.16 5.20 -1.70
N LEU A 54 10.56 4.37 -2.56
CA LEU A 54 9.81 3.17 -2.18
C LEU A 54 10.39 1.94 -2.87
N SER A 55 11.42 1.37 -2.26
CA SER A 55 11.95 0.06 -2.64
C SER A 55 11.25 -1.05 -1.86
N ILE A 56 10.76 -2.09 -2.56
CA ILE A 56 10.23 -3.30 -1.88
C ILE A 56 11.26 -3.88 -0.91
N ARG A 57 12.56 -3.80 -1.25
CA ARG A 57 13.64 -4.31 -0.39
C ARG A 57 13.79 -3.54 0.93
N GLU A 58 13.21 -2.34 1.00
CA GLU A 58 13.23 -1.47 2.17
C GLU A 58 11.90 -1.50 2.95
N GLY A 59 10.98 -2.43 2.63
CA GLY A 59 9.70 -2.57 3.34
C GLY A 59 8.62 -1.60 2.87
N ALA A 60 8.77 -1.03 1.67
CA ALA A 60 7.84 -0.04 1.12
C ALA A 60 6.38 -0.53 1.02
N LEU A 61 6.17 -1.82 0.71
CA LEU A 61 4.82 -2.39 0.61
C LEU A 61 4.13 -2.39 1.98
N ASP A 62 4.83 -2.82 3.02
CA ASP A 62 4.30 -2.85 4.39
C ASP A 62 3.96 -1.42 4.86
N ALA A 63 4.83 -0.45 4.56
CA ALA A 63 4.59 0.96 4.88
C ALA A 63 3.35 1.51 4.17
N LEU A 64 3.21 1.30 2.85
CA LEU A 64 2.03 1.70 2.09
C LEU A 64 0.76 1.06 2.64
N PHE A 65 0.84 -0.20 3.07
CA PHE A 65 -0.30 -0.93 3.59
C PHE A 65 -0.74 -0.44 4.97
N VAL A 66 0.22 -0.08 5.83
CA VAL A 66 -0.05 0.59 7.11
C VAL A 66 -0.68 1.96 6.90
N ILE A 67 -0.17 2.76 5.95
CA ILE A 67 -0.76 4.06 5.59
C ILE A 67 -2.21 3.87 5.17
N TYR A 68 -2.45 2.95 4.24
CA TYR A 68 -3.78 2.66 3.75
C TYR A 68 -4.73 2.26 4.88
N LYS A 69 -4.31 1.32 5.75
CA LYS A 69 -5.12 0.86 6.88
C LYS A 69 -5.49 2.00 7.84
N ASN A 70 -4.56 2.90 8.12
CA ASN A 70 -4.78 4.05 9.01
C ASN A 70 -5.68 5.12 8.37
N LEU A 71 -5.58 5.29 7.05
CA LEU A 71 -6.32 6.32 6.32
C LEU A 71 -7.73 5.87 5.96
N LEU A 72 -7.96 4.58 5.73
CA LEU A 72 -9.22 4.05 5.23
C LEU A 72 -10.47 4.53 6.02
N PRO A 73 -10.47 4.59 7.37
CA PRO A 73 -11.61 5.12 8.13
C PRO A 73 -11.91 6.60 7.84
N SER A 74 -10.91 7.41 7.52
CA SER A 74 -11.07 8.85 7.25
C SER A 74 -11.28 9.17 5.76
N LEU A 75 -10.92 8.25 4.85
CA LEU A 75 -11.20 8.40 3.41
C LEU A 75 -12.70 8.50 3.13
N GLY A 76 -13.52 7.76 3.87
CA GLY A 76 -14.98 7.68 3.65
C GLY A 76 -15.42 6.85 2.45
N ASP A 77 -14.49 6.33 1.65
CA ASP A 77 -14.68 5.28 0.63
C ASP A 77 -13.31 4.65 0.30
N TYR A 78 -13.30 3.61 -0.54
CA TYR A 78 -12.11 2.92 -1.07
C TYR A 78 -11.34 3.78 -2.10
N LEU A 79 -10.07 3.43 -2.35
CA LEU A 79 -9.21 4.05 -3.37
C LEU A 79 -9.67 3.72 -4.79
N THR A 80 -10.25 2.55 -4.99
CA THR A 80 -10.84 2.11 -6.25
C THR A 80 -12.36 2.17 -6.18
N ASN A 81 -13.03 2.33 -7.34
CA ASN A 81 -14.49 2.29 -7.48
C ASN A 81 -15.02 0.89 -7.85
N GLY A 82 -14.15 -0.13 -7.79
CA GLY A 82 -14.40 -1.47 -8.31
C GLY A 82 -14.28 -1.54 -9.84
N LYS A 83 -14.07 -2.76 -10.36
CA LYS A 83 -13.93 -3.04 -11.81
C LYS A 83 -12.85 -2.20 -12.52
N GLY A 84 -11.79 -1.83 -11.80
CA GLY A 84 -10.67 -1.05 -12.33
C GLY A 84 -10.90 0.47 -12.39
N GLY A 85 -12.03 0.98 -11.88
CA GLY A 85 -12.22 2.42 -11.70
C GLY A 85 -11.38 2.95 -10.54
N LEU A 86 -10.81 4.16 -10.69
CA LEU A 86 -10.04 4.84 -9.65
C LEU A 86 -10.84 5.97 -9.01
N ASN A 87 -10.73 6.11 -7.69
CA ASN A 87 -11.28 7.23 -6.93
C ASN A 87 -10.20 8.29 -6.72
N LEU A 88 -10.03 9.18 -7.70
CA LEU A 88 -8.95 10.16 -7.71
C LEU A 88 -8.97 11.06 -6.46
N ASP A 89 -10.15 11.42 -5.94
CA ASP A 89 -10.28 12.24 -4.73
C ASP A 89 -9.68 11.54 -3.50
N LYS A 90 -9.84 10.21 -3.38
CA LYS A 90 -9.29 9.42 -2.26
C LYS A 90 -7.81 9.14 -2.45
N ILE A 91 -7.42 8.88 -3.70
CA ILE A 91 -6.03 8.67 -4.09
C ILE A 91 -5.20 9.93 -3.80
N ASP A 92 -5.71 11.12 -4.09
CA ASP A 92 -5.04 12.38 -3.79
C ASP A 92 -4.80 12.57 -2.28
N ILE A 93 -5.73 12.14 -1.43
CA ILE A 93 -5.56 12.16 0.03
C ILE A 93 -4.48 11.14 0.44
N PHE A 94 -4.53 9.94 -0.12
CA PHE A 94 -3.53 8.90 0.13
C PHE A 94 -2.11 9.34 -0.24
N PHE A 95 -1.94 10.00 -1.38
CA PHE A 95 -0.63 10.51 -1.80
C PHE A 95 -0.10 11.65 -0.92
N LYS A 96 -0.98 12.49 -0.35
CA LYS A 96 -0.56 13.53 0.60
C LYS A 96 0.03 12.92 1.86
N ASP A 97 -0.58 11.87 2.40
CA ASP A 97 -0.06 11.14 3.56
C ASP A 97 1.21 10.36 3.21
N LEU A 98 1.26 9.77 2.02
CA LEU A 98 2.46 9.10 1.52
C LEU A 98 3.66 10.05 1.44
N THR A 99 3.44 11.28 0.97
CA THR A 99 4.50 12.30 0.85
C THR A 99 5.18 12.59 2.19
N ALA A 100 4.42 12.60 3.30
CA ALA A 100 4.98 12.82 4.62
C ALA A 100 5.98 11.71 5.02
N ILE A 101 5.71 10.48 4.61
CA ILE A 101 6.51 9.30 4.91
C ILE A 101 7.67 9.12 3.93
N GLU A 102 7.50 9.48 2.65
CA GLU A 102 8.61 9.52 1.69
C GLU A 102 9.78 10.38 2.19
N HIS A 103 9.49 11.49 2.86
CA HIS A 103 10.53 12.32 3.47
C HIS A 103 11.34 11.60 4.56
N GLU A 104 10.73 10.66 5.30
CA GLU A 104 11.43 9.85 6.30
C GLU A 104 12.29 8.78 5.64
N PHE A 105 11.74 8.06 4.65
CA PHE A 105 12.48 7.07 3.86
C PHE A 105 13.70 7.70 3.17
N PHE A 106 13.54 8.88 2.58
CA PHE A 106 14.64 9.59 1.92
C PHE A 106 15.78 9.92 2.90
N LYS A 107 15.45 10.42 4.10
CA LYS A 107 16.44 10.70 5.15
C LYS A 107 17.14 9.43 5.63
N GLN A 108 16.43 8.32 5.74
CA GLN A 108 16.99 7.04 6.15
C GLN A 108 17.94 6.49 5.08
N HIS A 109 17.59 6.62 3.81
CA HIS A 109 18.42 6.23 2.68
C HIS A 109 19.73 7.07 2.64
N GLU A 110 19.65 8.39 2.82
CA GLU A 110 20.84 9.25 2.92
C GLU A 110 21.75 8.89 4.10
N ARG A 111 21.18 8.54 5.26
CA ARG A 111 21.95 8.08 6.42
C ARG A 111 22.68 6.79 6.10
N ASN A 112 21.97 5.80 5.56
CA ASN A 112 22.54 4.50 5.22
C ASN A 112 23.67 4.64 4.20
N ALA A 113 23.49 5.42 3.14
CA ALA A 113 24.54 5.69 2.15
C ALA A 113 25.81 6.27 2.83
N LYS A 114 25.66 7.25 3.74
CA LYS A 114 26.78 7.84 4.48
C LYS A 114 27.48 6.86 5.44
N PHE A 115 26.80 5.83 5.93
CA PHE A 115 27.40 4.79 6.78
C PHE A 115 28.24 3.79 5.98
N PHE A 116 27.91 3.52 4.72
CA PHE A 116 28.68 2.61 3.85
C PHE A 116 29.87 3.29 3.17
N ASP A 117 29.89 4.62 3.11
CA ASP A 117 31.01 5.42 2.62
C ASP A 117 32.09 5.70 3.70
N GLN A 118 31.96 5.13 4.90
CA GLN A 118 32.95 5.17 6.00
C GLN A 118 33.60 3.80 6.22
#